data_AF-A0A0T6ZE63-F1
#
_entry.id   AF-A0A0T6ZE63-F1
#
_cell.length_a   1.000
_cell.length_b   1.000
_cell.length_c   1.000
_cell.angle_alpha   90.00
_cell.angle_beta   90.00
_cell.angle_gamma   90.00
#
_symmetry.space_group_name_H-M   'P 1'
#
loop_
_entity.id
_entity.type
_entity.pdbx_description
1 polymer ?
#
loop_
_entity_poly.entity_id
_entity_poly.type
_entity_poly.pdbx_seq_one_letter_code
_entity_poly.pdbx_strand_id
1 'polypeptide(L)'
;MRSKSTIIEGPAFRLIVEEVNETDRAGSVLLYVASVYLQVRGSSRLHLVRRSRVPGSAADLERDARLGRIDVACLIDAPAV
;
A
#
# COMPACT_ATOMS: atom_id res chain seq x y z
N MET A 1 -15.72 3.14 9.44
CA MET A 1 -14.54 2.80 8.62
C MET A 1 -14.25 3.92 7.63
N ARG A 2 -13.01 4.42 7.62
CA ARG A 2 -12.50 5.30 6.56
C ARG A 2 -11.37 4.60 5.84
N SER A 3 -11.47 4.52 4.51
CA SER A 3 -10.38 4.04 3.66
C SER A 3 -9.95 5.14 2.69
N LYS A 4 -8.65 5.21 2.44
CA LYS A 4 -8.03 6.10 1.46
C LYS A 4 -7.01 5.31 0.67
N SER A 5 -7.02 5.46 -0.65
CA SER A 5 -6.05 4.82 -1.53
C SER A 5 -5.34 5.85 -2.39
N THR A 6 -4.02 5.82 -2.41
CA THR A 6 -3.17 6.61 -3.31
C THR A 6 -2.52 5.66 -4.31
N ILE A 7 -2.64 5.97 -5.60
CA ILE A 7 -2.02 5.21 -6.68
C ILE A 7 -0.81 6.00 -7.19
N ILE A 8 0.33 5.31 -7.28
CA ILE A 8 1.57 5.84 -7.85
C ILE A 8 1.84 5.02 -9.11
N GLU A 9 1.66 5.67 -10.25
CA GLU A 9 1.83 5.06 -11.56
C GLU A 9 3.31 4.92 -11.91
N GLY A 10 3.68 3.74 -12.38
CA GLY A 10 4.98 3.46 -12.99
C GLY A 10 4.82 2.86 -14.39
N PRO A 11 5.92 2.66 -15.14
CA PRO A 11 5.84 2.12 -16.51
C PRO A 11 5.35 0.68 -16.57
N ALA A 12 5.92 -0.21 -15.77
CA ALA A 12 5.64 -1.66 -15.79
C ALA A 12 4.64 -2.11 -14.69
N PHE A 13 4.55 -1.36 -13.61
CA PHE A 13 3.67 -1.65 -12.48
C PHE A 13 3.23 -0.33 -11.83
N ARG A 14 2.19 -0.41 -11.01
CA ARG A 14 1.76 0.67 -10.13
C ARG A 14 1.89 0.23 -8.68
N LEU A 15 2.19 1.19 -7.81
CA LEU A 15 2.13 1.02 -6.36
C LEU A 15 0.82 1.60 -5.84
N ILE A 16 0.14 0.86 -4.96
CA ILE A 16 -1.12 1.26 -4.36
C ILE A 16 -0.89 1.34 -2.86
N VAL A 17 -0.96 2.55 -2.32
CA VAL A 17 -0.89 2.79 -0.88
C VAL A 17 -2.32 2.87 -0.37
N GLU A 18 -2.70 1.98 0.54
CA GLU A 18 -4.01 1.95 1.16
C GLU A 18 -3.88 2.28 2.65
N GLU A 19 -4.74 3.15 3.15
CA GLU A 19 -4.88 3.47 4.56
C GLU A 19 -6.32 3.19 4.99
N VAL A 20 -6.48 2.28 5.96
CA VAL A 20 -7.75 1.96 6.59
C VAL A 20 -7.67 2.37 8.05
N ASN A 21 -8.61 3.20 8.47
CA ASN A 21 -8.73 3.68 9.84
C ASN A 21 -10.17 3.54 10.32
N GLU A 22 -10.36 2.85 11.45
CA GLU A 22 -11.63 2.77 12.18
C GLU A 22 -11.45 3.39 13.56
N THR A 23 -12.40 4.24 13.94
CA THR A 23 -12.49 4.84 15.27
C THR A 23 -13.87 4.60 15.85
N ASP A 24 -13.96 4.40 17.17
CA ASP A 24 -15.25 4.36 17.86
C ASP A 24 -15.91 5.75 17.92
N ARG A 25 -17.08 5.83 18.58
CA ARG A 25 -17.80 7.10 18.77
C ARG A 25 -17.08 8.09 19.70
N ALA A 26 -16.19 7.60 20.56
CA ALA A 26 -15.39 8.41 21.48
C ALA A 26 -14.05 8.87 20.87
N GLY A 27 -13.71 8.40 19.66
CA GLY A 27 -12.49 8.72 18.95
C GLY A 27 -11.32 7.74 19.19
N SER A 28 -11.54 6.65 19.94
CA SER A 28 -10.52 5.61 20.14
C SER A 28 -10.26 4.85 18.84
N VAL A 29 -9.01 4.55 18.53
CA VAL A 29 -8.64 3.77 17.34
C VAL A 29 -9.02 2.30 17.57
N LEU A 30 -9.98 1.81 16.78
CA LEU A 30 -10.36 0.40 16.76
C LEU A 30 -9.48 -0.40 15.79
N LEU A 31 -9.12 0.22 14.66
CA LEU A 31 -8.29 -0.40 13.64
C LEU A 31 -7.47 0.68 12.93
N TYR A 32 -6.19 0.40 12.71
CA TYR A 32 -5.39 1.13 11.74
C TYR A 32 -4.54 0.15 10.94
N VAL A 33 -4.60 0.25 9.62
CA VAL A 33 -3.72 -0.48 8.71
C VAL A 33 -3.33 0.44 7.57
N ALA A 34 -2.03 0.57 7.34
CA ALA A 34 -1.48 1.13 6.11
C ALA A 34 -0.76 0.03 5.34
N SER A 35 -1.06 -0.12 4.05
CA SER A 35 -0.52 -1.17 3.18
C SER A 35 0.04 -0.57 1.90
N VAL A 36 1.11 -1.15 1.37
CA VAL A 36 1.58 -0.90 0.01
C VAL A 36 1.43 -2.18 -0.78
N TYR A 37 0.75 -2.10 -1.91
CA TYR A 37 0.63 -3.18 -2.88
C TYR A 37 1.36 -2.83 -4.17
N LEU A 38 1.90 -3.84 -4.83
CA LEU A 38 2.36 -3.78 -6.21
C LEU A 38 1.34 -4.44 -7.12
N GLN A 39 1.07 -3.80 -8.25
CA GLN A 39 0.27 -4.37 -9.32
C GLN A 39 1.00 -4.20 -10.67
N VAL A 40 1.37 -5.32 -11.28
CA VAL A 40 1.94 -5.33 -12.64
C VAL A 40 0.88 -4.89 -13.65
N ARG A 41 1.26 -4.07 -14.64
CA ARG A 41 0.35 -3.63 -15.71
C ARG A 41 -0.20 -4.85 -16.46
N GLY A 42 -1.50 -4.82 -16.75
CA GLY A 42 -2.20 -5.94 -17.40
C GLY A 42 -2.56 -7.10 -16.47
N SER A 43 -2.07 -7.11 -15.22
CA SER A 43 -2.47 -8.08 -14.19
C SER A 43 -3.51 -7.48 -13.25
N SER A 44 -4.48 -8.28 -12.84
CA SER A 44 -5.42 -7.94 -11.76
C SER A 44 -4.87 -8.30 -10.37
N ARG A 45 -3.71 -8.96 -10.28
CA ARG A 45 -3.12 -9.42 -9.01
C ARG A 45 -2.48 -8.26 -8.25
N LEU A 46 -2.77 -8.21 -6.95
CA LEU A 46 -2.13 -7.32 -5.99
C LEU A 46 -1.17 -8.11 -5.12
N HIS A 47 0.09 -7.69 -5.08
CA HIS A 47 1.11 -8.26 -4.22
C HIS A 47 1.31 -7.32 -3.03
N LEU A 48 1.05 -7.79 -1.81
CA LEU A 48 1.34 -7.02 -0.60
C LEU A 48 2.86 -6.90 -0.43
N VAL A 49 3.38 -5.68 -0.51
CA VAL A 49 4.80 -5.39 -0.38
C VAL A 49 5.17 -5.10 1.07
N ARG A 50 4.39 -4.23 1.72
CA ARG A 50 4.65 -3.76 3.09
C ARG A 50 3.35 -3.40 3.77
N ARG A 51 3.31 -3.58 5.10
CA ARG A 51 2.18 -3.20 5.95
C ARG A 51 2.67 -2.56 7.25
N SER A 52 1.96 -1.55 7.73
CA SER A 52 2.13 -0.94 9.05
C SER A 52 0.79 -0.87 9.80
N ARG A 53 0.85 -0.92 11.13
CA ARG A 53 -0.30 -0.68 12.02
C ARG A 53 -0.13 0.58 12.87
N VAL A 54 0.89 1.39 12.58
CA VAL A 54 1.15 2.64 13.29
C VAL A 54 0.38 3.78 12.60
N PRO A 55 -0.54 4.48 13.29
CA PRO A 55 -1.28 5.59 12.71
C PRO A 55 -0.40 6.62 12.02
N GLY A 56 -0.80 7.07 10.83
CA GLY A 56 -0.05 8.01 10.00
C GLY A 56 1.03 7.38 9.11
N SER A 57 1.36 6.09 9.28
CA SER A 57 2.38 5.41 8.46
C SER A 57 2.09 5.42 6.96
N ALA A 58 0.84 5.60 6.53
CA ALA A 58 0.51 5.71 5.11
C ALA A 58 1.27 6.83 4.40
N ALA A 59 1.52 7.96 5.07
CA ALA A 59 2.28 9.07 4.50
C ALA A 59 3.76 8.71 4.29
N ASP A 60 4.35 7.97 5.23
CA ASP A 60 5.73 7.49 5.11
C ASP A 60 5.85 6.44 3.99
N LEU A 61 4.88 5.52 3.91
CA LEU A 61 4.81 4.52 2.85
C LEU A 61 4.64 5.17 1.46
N GLU A 62 3.78 6.18 1.34
CA GLU A 62 3.63 6.96 0.11
C GLU A 62 4.93 7.67 -0.27
N ARG A 63 5.60 8.30 0.69
CA ARG A 63 6.89 8.96 0.46
C ARG A 63 7.94 7.95 -0.02
N ASP A 64 8.07 6.81 0.64
CA ASP A 64 9.02 5.77 0.27
C ASP A 64 8.72 5.22 -1.13
N ALA A 65 7.43 5.03 -1.47
CA ALA A 65 7.00 4.58 -2.79
C ALA A 65 7.36 5.59 -3.89
N ARG A 66 7.10 6.89 -3.67
CA ARG A 66 7.46 7.96 -4.63
C ARG A 66 8.97 8.10 -4.83
N LEU A 67 9.75 7.86 -3.78
CA LEU A 67 11.21 7.94 -3.82
C LEU A 67 11.88 6.66 -4.34
N GLY A 68 11.11 5.61 -4.69
CA GLY A 68 11.65 4.34 -5.14
C GLY A 68 12.41 3.57 -4.05
N ARG A 69 12.08 3.79 -2.77
CA ARG A 69 12.70 3.11 -1.61
C ARG A 69 12.03 1.79 -1.25
N ILE A 70 11.10 1.35 -2.07
CA ILE A 70 10.40 0.09 -1.89
C ILE A 70 11.04 -0.90 -2.86
N ASP A 71 11.79 -1.85 -2.31
CA ASP A 71 12.33 -2.96 -3.10
C ASP A 71 11.18 -3.89 -3.51
N VAL A 72 11.03 -4.06 -4.82
CA VAL A 72 9.97 -4.84 -5.45
C VAL A 72 10.52 -5.87 -6.43
N ALA A 73 11.85 -6.01 -6.55
CA ALA A 73 12.48 -6.86 -7.55
C ALA A 73 11.97 -8.30 -7.45
N CYS A 74 11.94 -8.87 -6.24
CA CYS A 74 11.46 -10.23 -6.00
C CYS A 74 9.97 -10.45 -6.29
N LEU A 75 9.16 -9.39 -6.39
CA LEU A 75 7.72 -9.48 -6.65
C LEU A 75 7.38 -9.34 -8.13
N ILE A 76 8.25 -8.71 -8.93
CA ILE A 76 8.09 -8.59 -10.38
C ILE A 76 8.44 -9.92 -11.07
N ASP A 77 9.41 -10.66 -10.54
CA ASP A 77 9.88 -11.94 -11.09
C ASP A 77 9.01 -13.14 -10.68
N ALA A 78 7.95 -12.93 -9.90
CA ALA A 78 7.03 -14.01 -9.52
C ALA A 78 6.25 -14.47 -10.76
N PRO A 79 6.38 -15.75 -11.20
CA PRO A 79 5.62 -16.23 -12.36
C PRO A 79 4.13 -16.09 -12.07
N ALA A 80 3.37 -15.66 -13.08
CA ALA A 80 1.92 -15.72 -13.05
C ALA A 80 1.52 -17.21 -13.10
N VAL A 81 1.47 -17.86 -11.92
CA VAL A 81 0.91 -19.22 -11.77
C VAL A 81 -0.58 -19.20 -12.03
#